data_AF-R9K3G8-F1
#
_entry.id   AF-R9K3G8-F1
#
_cell.length_a   1.000
_cell.length_b   1.000
_cell.length_c   1.000
_cell.angle_alpha   90.00
_cell.angle_beta   90.00
_cell.angle_gamma   90.00
#
_symmetry.space_group_name_H-M   'P 1'
#
loop_
_entity.id
_entity.type
_entity.pdbx_description
1 polymer ?
#
loop_
_entity_poly.entity_id
_entity_poly.type
_entity_poly.pdbx_seq_one_letter_code
_entity_poly.pdbx_strand_id
1 'polypeptide(L)' 'MKKDGKARAEDVKICEVCGREIVGEYDWVLTRRRTKLYFCKGMKCKRMKGH' A
#
# COMPACT_ATOMS: atom_id res chain seq x y z
N MET A 1 11.55 -6.16 27.32
CA MET A 1 10.47 -5.34 26.72
C MET A 1 10.23 -5.83 25.30
N LYS A 2 8.97 -6.11 24.97
CA LYS A 2 8.48 -6.74 23.73
C LYS A 2 8.97 -6.00 22.48
N LYS A 3 9.45 -6.73 21.47
CA LYS A 3 9.12 -6.47 20.06
C LYS A 3 9.11 -7.81 19.33
N ASP A 4 7.93 -8.44 19.37
CA ASP A 4 7.48 -9.44 18.40
C ASP A 4 8.06 -9.13 17.02
N GLY A 5 9.07 -9.88 16.62
CA GLY A 5 9.55 -9.97 15.24
C GLY A 5 8.55 -10.74 14.40
N LYS A 6 7.28 -10.29 14.39
CA LYS A 6 6.27 -10.88 13.52
C LYS A 6 6.34 -10.21 12.14
N ALA A 7 6.63 -11.07 11.18
CA ALA A 7 6.59 -10.91 9.73
C ALA A 7 7.79 -10.19 9.09
N ARG A 8 8.86 -10.96 8.85
CA ARG A 8 9.46 -11.02 7.51
C ARG A 8 8.42 -11.66 6.58
N ALA A 9 7.49 -10.88 6.08
CA ALA A 9 6.67 -11.24 4.94
C ALA A 9 6.97 -10.16 3.90
N GLU A 10 7.19 -10.55 2.65
CA GLU A 10 7.28 -9.61 1.53
C GLU A 10 6.20 -8.55 1.71
N ASP A 11 6.60 -7.26 1.80
CA ASP A 11 5.70 -6.18 2.21
C ASP A 11 4.77 -5.86 1.03
N VAL A 12 3.87 -6.80 0.72
CA VAL A 12 2.86 -6.68 -0.31
C VAL A 12 1.82 -5.71 0.21
N LYS A 13 1.66 -4.60 -0.50
CA LYS A 13 0.67 -3.57 -0.20
C LYS A 13 -0.38 -3.55 -1.28
N ILE A 14 -1.60 -3.14 -0.96
CA ILE A 14 -2.65 -3.00 -1.97
C ILE A 14 -2.72 -1.54 -2.39
N CYS A 15 -2.72 -1.31 -3.69
CA CYS A 15 -2.92 0.02 -4.24
C CYS A 15 -4.38 0.46 -4.05
N GLU A 16 -4.60 1.51 -3.26
CA GLU A 16 -5.95 2.03 -2.98
C GLU A 16 -6.65 2.63 -4.22
N VAL A 17 -5.92 2.84 -5.32
CA VAL A 17 -6.48 3.38 -6.57
C VAL A 17 -6.94 2.29 -7.54
N CYS A 18 -6.23 1.15 -7.58
CA CYS A 18 -6.49 0.11 -8.59
C CYS A 18 -6.70 -1.30 -8.02
N GLY A 19 -6.59 -1.47 -6.70
CA GLY A 19 -6.77 -2.74 -6.01
C GLY A 19 -5.69 -3.79 -6.29
N ARG A 20 -4.63 -3.44 -7.02
CA ARG A 20 -3.53 -4.37 -7.32
C ARG A 20 -2.56 -4.47 -6.16
N GLU A 21 -2.04 -5.67 -5.98
CA GLU A 21 -0.90 -5.94 -5.10
C GLU A 21 0.36 -5.23 -5.63
N ILE A 22 1.03 -4.52 -4.74
CA ILE A 22 2.27 -3.81 -4.97
C ILE A 22 3.34 -4.56 -4.20
N VAL A 23 4.28 -5.13 -4.94
CA VAL A 23 5.43 -5.83 -4.39
C VAL A 23 6.66 -4.94 -4.61
N GLY A 24 7.36 -4.59 -3.52
CA GLY A 24 8.55 -3.74 -3.59
C GLY A 24 8.25 -2.25 -3.49
N GLU A 25 8.43 -1.51 -4.58
CA GLU A 25 8.44 -0.05 -4.54
C GLU A 25 7.04 0.57 -4.71
N TYR A 26 6.63 1.39 -3.75
CA TYR A 26 5.31 2.01 -3.69
C TYR A 26 5.38 3.46 -3.20
N ASP A 27 4.37 4.24 -3.60
CA ASP A 27 4.06 5.53 -3.01
C ASP A 27 3.09 5.34 -1.83
N TRP A 28 3.22 6.12 -0.77
CA TRP A 28 2.28 6.08 0.34
C TRP A 28 1.97 7.47 0.86
N VAL A 29 0.75 7.66 1.39
CA VAL A 29 0.36 8.91 2.05
C VAL A 29 -0.22 8.61 3.43
N LEU A 30 0.00 9.53 4.36
CA LEU A 30 -0.62 9.48 5.68
C LEU A 30 -1.86 10.38 5.69
N THR A 31 -3.02 9.80 5.94
CA THR A 31 -4.24 10.59 6.12
C THR A 31 -4.24 11.30 7.47
N ARG A 32 -5.06 12.36 7.60
CA ARG A 32 -5.26 13.07 8.88
C ARG A 32 -5.71 12.14 10.03
N ARG A 33 -6.34 11.00 9.72
CA ARG A 33 -6.76 9.98 10.69
C ARG A 33 -5.66 8.97 11.04
N ARG A 34 -4.41 9.24 10.66
CA ARG A 34 -3.25 8.33 10.79
C ARG A 34 -3.39 7.00 10.03
N THR A 35 -4.23 6.96 9.01
CA THR A 35 -4.33 5.80 8.10
C THR A 35 -3.26 5.91 7.02
N LYS A 36 -2.49 4.84 6.81
CA LYS A 36 -1.52 4.77 5.70
C LYS A 36 -2.23 4.21 4.47
N LEU A 37 -2.23 4.95 3.38
CA LEU A 37 -2.72 4.49 2.08
C LEU A 37 -1.52 4.26 1.17
N TYR A 38 -1.58 3.18 0.38
CA TYR A 38 -0.50 2.73 -0.48
C TYR A 38 -0.93 2.80 -1.94
N PHE A 39 0.01 3.12 -2.82
CA PHE A 39 -0.22 3.38 -4.23
C PHE A 39 0.93 2.82 -5.07
N CYS A 40 0.61 2.40 -6.30
CA CYS A 40 1.65 2.06 -7.28
C CYS A 40 2.57 3.25 -7.47
N LYS A 41 3.89 3.01 -7.56
CA LYS A 41 4.87 4.07 -7.77
C LYS A 41 4.50 4.98 -8.93
N GLY A 42 4.50 6.29 -8.67
CA GLY A 42 4.12 7.32 -9.64
C GLY A 42 2.63 7.34 -10.02
N MET A 43 1.77 6.65 -9.25
CA MET A 43 0.32 6.57 -9.44
C MET A 43 -0.10 6.24 -10.88
N LYS A 44 0.75 5.52 -11.63
CA LYS A 44 0.51 5.18 -13.05
C LYS A 44 -0.51 4.07 -13.23
N CYS A 45 -1.10 3.57 -12.15
CA CYS A 45 -2.13 2.57 -12.22
C CYS A 45 -3.37 3.15 -12.90
N LYS A 46 -3.89 2.44 -13.92
CA LYS A 46 -5.19 2.75 -14.50
C LYS A 46 -6.22 2.56 -13.38
N ARG A 47 -6.88 3.65 -12.95
CA ARG A 47 -8.02 3.59 -12.04
C ARG A 47 -9.05 2.67 -12.69
N MET A 48 -9.22 1.46 -12.17
CA MET A 48 -10.31 0.59 -12.60
C MET A 48 -11.60 1.32 -12.20
N LYS A 49 -12.29 1.84 -13.21
CA LYS A 49 -13.54 2.55 -13.05
C LYS A 49 -14.60 1.48 -12.77
N GLY A 50 -15.03 1.37 -11.52
CA GLY A 50 -16.29 0.73 -11.14
C GLY A 50 -16.17 -0.61 -10.41
N HIS A 51 -16.77 -0.70 -9.23
CA HIS A 51 -18.16 -1.15 -9.13
C HIS A 51 -18.90 -0.24 -8.15
#